data_AF-A0A534Z9X5-F1
#
_entry.id   AF-A0A534Z9X5-F1
#
_cell.length_a   1.000
_cell.length_b   1.000
_cell.length_c   1.000
_cell.angle_alpha   90.00
_cell.angle_beta   90.00
_cell.angle_gamma   90.00
#
_symmetry.space_group_name_H-M   'P 1'
#
loop_
_entity.id
_entity.type
_entity.pdbx_description
1 polymer ?
#
loop_
_entity_poly.entity_id
_entity_poly.type
_entity_poly.pdbx_seq_one_letter_code
_entity_poly.pdbx_strand_id
1 'polypeptide(L)'
;MRLESSDEEVSSARALGDQDEAGPAYEPGNEADFERLYRNTYRRILGTLITLVRDRAAAEDCAQETYVKAYQSWKKWRPDAPVEAWLHKIAINVAISDRRRERIRTAGEIVRRLGRPIPPSDPSTLAERSDLVRALKKLPTKQAAALVLRHFHGYSNREIAAALGVPDQTVASRLAAARQQLQATLDK
;
A
#
# COMPACT_ATOMS: atom_id res chain seq x y z
N MET A 1 -15.19 -33.01 -16.27
CA MET A 1 -15.20 -33.27 -14.82
C MET A 1 -14.12 -32.37 -14.22
N ARG A 2 -14.34 -31.05 -14.29
CA ARG A 2 -14.92 -30.14 -13.27
C ARG A 2 -13.91 -29.98 -12.12
N LEU A 3 -12.98 -29.01 -12.19
CA LEU A 3 -13.16 -27.58 -11.87
C LEU A 3 -13.76 -27.36 -10.47
N GLU A 4 -13.12 -27.89 -9.43
CA GLU A 4 -13.50 -27.62 -8.03
C GLU A 4 -12.34 -27.03 -7.18
N SER A 5 -11.07 -27.09 -7.63
CA SER A 5 -9.94 -26.56 -6.83
C SER A 5 -9.71 -25.05 -6.91
N SER A 6 -10.34 -24.34 -7.86
CA SER A 6 -10.10 -22.89 -8.01
C SER A 6 -11.00 -22.02 -7.13
N ASP A 7 -12.13 -22.54 -6.65
CA ASP A 7 -13.06 -21.78 -5.79
C ASP A 7 -12.59 -21.77 -4.31
N GLU A 8 -11.83 -22.77 -3.86
CA GLU A 8 -11.36 -22.88 -2.48
C GLU A 8 -10.21 -21.91 -2.14
N GLU A 9 -9.29 -21.66 -3.09
CA GLU A 9 -8.21 -20.68 -2.90
C GLU A 9 -8.72 -19.23 -2.97
N VAL A 10 -9.73 -18.97 -3.81
CA VAL A 10 -10.40 -17.66 -3.87
C VAL A 10 -11.24 -17.41 -2.61
N SER A 11 -11.78 -18.46 -1.99
CA SER A 11 -12.45 -18.41 -0.67
C SER A 11 -11.48 -18.01 0.45
N SER A 12 -10.23 -18.51 0.41
CA SER A 12 -9.19 -18.15 1.39
C SER A 12 -8.66 -16.71 1.22
N ALA A 13 -8.71 -16.15 0.00
CA ALA A 13 -8.39 -14.74 -0.23
C ALA A 13 -9.53 -13.79 0.21
N ARG A 14 -10.79 -14.25 0.17
CA ARG A 14 -11.95 -13.55 0.77
C ARG A 14 -11.85 -13.43 2.28
N ALA A 15 -11.20 -14.39 2.96
CA ALA A 15 -11.03 -14.39 4.41
C ALA A 15 -10.09 -13.29 4.96
N LEU A 16 -9.37 -12.55 4.10
CA LEU A 16 -8.62 -11.35 4.51
C LEU A 16 -9.48 -10.07 4.54
N GLY A 17 -10.73 -10.17 4.08
CA GLY A 17 -11.72 -9.09 4.08
C GLY A 17 -12.91 -9.34 4.99
N ASP A 18 -12.87 -10.37 5.83
CA ASP A 18 -13.98 -10.72 6.71
C ASP A 18 -13.45 -10.89 8.13
N GLN A 19 -13.66 -9.82 8.92
CA GLN A 19 -14.07 -9.77 10.33
C GLN A 19 -13.88 -8.32 10.79
N ASP A 20 -14.71 -7.43 10.24
CA ASP A 20 -15.14 -6.26 11.00
C ASP A 20 -15.98 -6.78 12.17
N GLU A 21 -15.33 -7.34 13.20
CA GLU A 21 -15.95 -7.34 14.52
C GLU A 21 -16.08 -5.86 14.88
N ALA A 22 -17.31 -5.35 14.76
CA ALA A 22 -17.66 -3.97 15.07
C ALA A 22 -17.48 -3.73 16.57
N GLY A 23 -16.22 -3.55 16.98
CA GLY A 23 -15.86 -2.95 18.25
C GLY A 23 -16.47 -1.55 18.36
N PRO A 24 -16.47 -0.96 19.56
CA PRO A 24 -17.03 0.37 19.75
C PRO A 24 -16.41 1.37 18.76
N ALA A 25 -17.26 2.27 18.25
CA ALA A 25 -16.86 3.33 17.34
C ALA A 25 -15.64 4.08 17.90
N TYR A 26 -14.68 4.41 17.05
CA TYR A 26 -13.50 5.14 17.49
C TYR A 26 -13.84 6.62 17.73
N GLU A 27 -13.39 7.14 18.86
CA GLU A 27 -13.54 8.53 19.27
C GLU A 27 -12.25 9.33 18.94
N PRO A 28 -12.34 10.36 18.08
CA PRO A 28 -11.20 11.22 17.76
C PRO A 28 -10.58 11.85 19.02
N GLY A 29 -9.26 11.68 19.19
CA GLY A 29 -8.54 12.23 20.32
C GLY A 29 -8.50 11.36 21.57
N ASN A 30 -9.26 10.26 21.62
CA ASN A 30 -9.19 9.27 22.68
C ASN A 30 -7.96 8.36 22.49
N GLU A 31 -7.12 8.25 23.51
CA GLU A 31 -5.84 7.52 23.43
C GLU A 31 -6.03 6.00 23.37
N ALA A 32 -6.95 5.45 24.17
CA ALA A 32 -7.25 4.02 24.16
C ALA A 32 -7.83 3.56 22.82
N ASP A 33 -8.63 4.42 22.18
CA ASP A 33 -9.16 4.16 20.84
C ASP A 33 -8.08 4.20 19.77
N PHE A 34 -7.10 5.09 19.88
CA PHE A 34 -5.96 5.10 18.97
C PHE A 34 -5.08 3.85 19.16
N GLU A 35 -4.88 3.40 20.41
CA GLU A 35 -4.15 2.17 20.69
C GLU A 35 -4.87 0.95 20.09
N ARG A 36 -6.20 0.86 20.26
CA ARG A 36 -7.02 -0.18 19.63
C ARG A 36 -6.88 -0.15 18.11
N LEU A 37 -6.96 1.03 17.50
CA LEU A 37 -6.76 1.21 16.06
C LEU A 37 -5.40 0.65 15.64
N TYR A 38 -4.31 1.09 16.29
CA TYR A 38 -2.96 0.61 16.00
C TYR A 38 -2.85 -0.92 16.05
N ARG A 39 -3.34 -1.54 17.13
CA ARG A 39 -3.26 -3.00 17.32
C ARG A 39 -4.01 -3.76 16.22
N ASN A 40 -5.16 -3.25 15.81
CA ASN A 40 -6.01 -3.89 14.80
C ASN A 40 -5.46 -3.71 13.37
N THR A 41 -4.84 -2.57 13.07
CA THR A 41 -4.50 -2.21 11.68
C THR A 41 -3.02 -2.38 11.33
N TYR A 42 -2.11 -2.49 12.31
CA TYR A 42 -0.65 -2.46 12.07
C TYR A 42 -0.20 -3.45 11.00
N ARG A 43 -0.61 -4.72 11.11
CA ARG A 43 -0.19 -5.78 10.17
C ARG A 43 -0.65 -5.50 8.74
N ARG A 44 -1.88 -5.03 8.56
CA ARG A 44 -2.47 -4.72 7.23
C ARG A 44 -1.81 -3.50 6.59
N ILE A 45 -1.58 -2.44 7.38
CA ILE A 45 -0.85 -1.25 6.93
C ILE A 45 0.58 -1.61 6.54
N LEU A 46 1.25 -2.42 7.35
CA LEU A 46 2.62 -2.86 7.06
C LEU A 46 2.70 -3.69 5.78
N GLY A 47 1.77 -4.64 5.57
CA GLY A 47 1.70 -5.40 4.32
C GLY A 47 1.50 -4.52 3.08
N THR A 48 0.66 -3.48 3.21
CA THR A 48 0.48 -2.47 2.16
C THR A 48 1.78 -1.73 1.88
N LEU A 49 2.47 -1.26 2.92
CA LEU A 49 3.72 -0.51 2.79
C LEU A 49 4.86 -1.35 2.21
N ILE A 50 4.99 -2.63 2.62
CA ILE A 50 5.96 -3.57 2.03
C ILE A 50 5.73 -3.70 0.52
N THR A 51 4.48 -3.78 0.09
CA THR A 51 4.11 -3.89 -1.33
C THR A 51 4.48 -2.63 -2.12
N LEU A 52 4.29 -1.45 -1.53
CA LEU A 52 4.53 -0.17 -2.19
C LEU A 52 6.01 0.25 -2.19
N VAL A 53 6.69 0.06 -1.07
CA VAL A 53 8.07 0.51 -0.85
C VAL A 53 9.08 -0.51 -1.37
N ARG A 54 8.75 -1.81 -1.30
CA ARG A 54 9.55 -2.96 -1.77
C ARG A 54 10.86 -3.18 -1.03
N ASP A 55 10.95 -2.60 0.16
CA ASP A 55 12.02 -2.79 1.12
C ASP A 55 11.35 -2.94 2.48
N ARG A 56 11.72 -4.00 3.22
CA ARG A 56 11.07 -4.36 4.48
C ARG A 56 11.38 -3.32 5.57
N ALA A 57 12.63 -2.90 5.68
CA ALA A 57 13.07 -1.95 6.71
C ALA A 57 12.47 -0.57 6.44
N ALA A 58 12.54 -0.09 5.20
CA ALA A 58 11.92 1.17 4.82
C ALA A 58 10.38 1.13 4.97
N ALA A 59 9.74 -0.02 4.80
CA ALA A 59 8.31 -0.18 5.06
C ALA A 59 7.99 -0.11 6.57
N GLU A 60 8.85 -0.61 7.46
CA GLU A 60 8.70 -0.46 8.92
C GLU A 60 8.83 1.01 9.34
N ASP A 61 9.82 1.72 8.80
CA ASP A 61 10.02 3.15 9.03
C ASP A 61 8.79 3.95 8.54
N CYS A 62 8.30 3.64 7.34
CA CYS A 62 7.07 4.24 6.81
C CYS A 62 5.86 3.95 7.71
N ALA A 63 5.77 2.76 8.30
CA ALA A 63 4.67 2.39 9.19
C ALA A 63 4.73 3.22 10.47
N GLN A 64 5.90 3.34 11.08
CA GLN A 64 6.10 4.21 12.25
C GLN A 64 5.71 5.66 11.93
N GLU A 65 6.21 6.22 10.84
CA GLU A 65 5.89 7.59 10.42
C GLU A 65 4.39 7.76 10.16
N THR A 66 3.74 6.75 9.59
CA THR A 66 2.28 6.74 9.36
C THR A 66 1.53 6.88 10.67
N TYR A 67 1.85 6.07 11.68
CA TYR A 67 1.14 6.11 12.97
C TYR A 67 1.48 7.37 13.77
N VAL A 68 2.70 7.89 13.68
CA VAL A 68 3.04 9.21 14.27
C VAL A 68 2.17 10.31 13.67
N LYS A 69 2.06 10.37 12.34
CA LYS A 69 1.22 11.36 11.64
C LYS A 69 -0.27 11.17 11.91
N ALA A 70 -0.72 9.91 11.98
CA ALA A 70 -2.08 9.58 12.34
C ALA A 70 -2.40 10.07 13.75
N TYR A 71 -1.53 9.79 14.74
CA TYR A 71 -1.72 10.24 16.11
C TYR A 71 -1.79 11.77 16.22
N GLN A 72 -0.87 12.48 15.55
CA GLN A 72 -0.87 13.96 15.49
C GLN A 72 -2.15 14.53 14.88
N SER A 73 -2.80 13.78 13.99
CA SER A 73 -4.02 14.18 13.29
C SER A 73 -5.28 13.55 13.92
N TRP A 74 -5.14 12.74 14.96
CA TRP A 74 -6.20 11.90 15.51
C TRP A 74 -7.39 12.73 16.00
N LYS A 75 -7.11 13.81 16.74
CA LYS A 75 -8.11 14.77 17.21
C LYS A 75 -8.88 15.48 16.09
N LYS A 76 -8.33 15.50 14.88
CA LYS A 76 -8.90 16.21 13.72
C LYS A 76 -9.62 15.27 12.76
N TRP A 77 -9.41 13.96 12.89
CA TRP A 77 -10.13 12.99 12.09
C TRP A 77 -11.62 13.08 12.41
N ARG A 78 -12.44 12.99 11.36
CA ARG A 78 -13.89 12.96 11.47
C ARG A 78 -14.35 11.57 11.06
N PRO A 79 -15.35 10.99 11.74
CA PRO A 79 -15.90 9.69 11.39
C PRO A 79 -16.86 9.79 10.19
N ASP A 80 -16.55 10.63 9.20
CA ASP A 80 -17.30 10.77 7.94
C ASP A 80 -16.86 9.72 6.89
N ALA A 81 -15.73 9.06 7.13
CA ALA A 81 -15.24 7.91 6.38
C ALA A 81 -14.65 6.87 7.34
N PRO A 82 -14.55 5.58 6.91
CA PRO A 82 -13.91 4.55 7.71
C PRO A 82 -12.50 4.97 8.16
N VAL A 83 -12.19 4.76 9.44
CA VAL A 83 -10.90 5.15 10.04
C VAL A 83 -9.71 4.53 9.30
N GLU A 84 -9.87 3.30 8.80
CA GLU A 84 -8.86 2.61 8.02
C GLU A 84 -8.60 3.29 6.67
N ALA A 85 -9.62 3.87 6.04
CA ALA A 85 -9.44 4.61 4.78
C ALA A 85 -8.63 5.88 5.00
N TRP A 86 -8.91 6.58 6.10
CA TRP A 86 -8.09 7.70 6.54
C TRP A 86 -6.65 7.28 6.84
N LEU A 87 -6.43 6.14 7.50
CA LEU A 87 -5.11 5.63 7.82
C LEU A 87 -4.32 5.19 6.56
N HIS A 88 -4.96 4.50 5.62
CA HIS A 88 -4.35 4.11 4.33
C HIS A 88 -3.95 5.34 3.51
N LYS A 89 -4.74 6.41 3.55
CA LYS A 89 -4.39 7.69 2.92
C LYS A 89 -3.06 8.23 3.47
N ILE A 90 -2.88 8.22 4.80
CA ILE A 90 -1.63 8.65 5.42
C ILE A 90 -0.48 7.73 4.99
N ALA A 91 -0.67 6.42 5.09
CA ALA A 91 0.33 5.41 4.75
C ALA A 91 0.85 5.55 3.31
N ILE A 92 -0.05 5.75 2.36
CA ILE A 92 0.33 5.87 0.95
C ILE A 92 1.09 7.16 0.68
N ASN A 93 0.69 8.27 1.32
CA ASN A 93 1.42 9.53 1.17
C ASN A 93 2.83 9.45 1.74
N VAL A 94 3.01 8.73 2.87
CA VAL A 94 4.33 8.42 3.43
C VAL A 94 5.14 7.58 2.43
N ALA A 95 4.60 6.45 1.95
CA ALA A 95 5.30 5.59 1.00
C ALA A 95 5.70 6.28 -0.32
N ILE A 96 4.82 7.12 -0.87
CA ILE A 96 5.12 7.89 -2.09
C ILE A 96 6.25 8.90 -1.82
N SER A 97 6.23 9.54 -0.65
CA SER A 97 7.25 10.52 -0.26
C SER A 97 8.61 9.85 -0.05
N ASP A 98 8.64 8.69 0.62
CA ASP A 98 9.84 7.88 0.80
C ASP A 98 10.43 7.44 -0.53
N ARG A 99 9.63 6.83 -1.42
CA ARG A 99 10.08 6.39 -2.75
C ARG A 99 10.58 7.54 -3.62
N ARG A 100 9.99 8.74 -3.49
CA ARG A 100 10.49 9.95 -4.16
C ARG A 100 11.86 10.35 -3.62
N ARG A 101 12.03 10.33 -2.29
CA ARG A 101 13.30 10.67 -1.63
C ARG A 101 14.39 9.68 -2.01
N GLU A 102 14.08 8.39 -1.98
CA GLU A 102 15.02 7.34 -2.39
C GLU A 102 15.48 7.53 -3.84
N ARG A 103 14.55 7.73 -4.77
CA ARG A 103 14.91 7.99 -6.18
C ARG A 103 15.83 9.19 -6.35
N ILE A 104 15.64 10.26 -5.56
CA ILE A 104 16.51 11.45 -5.57
C ILE A 104 17.89 11.12 -4.98
N ARG A 105 17.95 10.35 -3.88
CA ARG A 105 19.21 9.88 -3.29
C ARG A 105 20.00 9.03 -4.27
N THR A 106 19.37 8.00 -4.86
CA THR A 106 20.01 7.12 -5.85
C THR A 106 20.48 7.92 -7.06
N ALA A 107 19.67 8.86 -7.58
CA ALA A 107 20.07 9.72 -8.70
C ALA A 107 21.27 10.62 -8.33
N GLY A 108 21.27 11.20 -7.13
CA GLY A 108 22.39 11.99 -6.63
C GLY A 108 23.65 11.16 -6.42
N GLU A 109 23.53 9.90 -5.99
CA GLU A 109 24.64 8.97 -5.91
C GLU A 109 25.18 8.57 -7.29
N ILE A 110 24.30 8.29 -8.26
CA ILE A 110 24.72 8.02 -9.64
C ILE A 110 25.48 9.22 -10.20
N VAL A 111 24.98 10.44 -9.99
CA VAL A 111 25.67 11.67 -10.42
C VAL A 111 27.03 11.83 -9.72
N ARG A 112 27.13 11.51 -8.42
CA ARG A 112 28.41 11.52 -7.67
C ARG A 112 29.36 10.40 -8.10
N ARG A 113 28.85 9.27 -8.58
CA ARG A 113 29.59 8.07 -8.99
C ARG A 113 29.97 8.04 -10.47
N LEU A 114 29.54 9.00 -11.29
CA LEU A 114 29.97 9.17 -12.69
C LEU A 114 31.50 9.35 -12.86
N GLY A 115 32.29 9.35 -11.78
CA GLY A 115 33.76 9.28 -11.78
C GLY A 115 34.41 7.94 -11.38
N ARG A 116 33.67 6.86 -11.06
CA ARG A 116 34.25 5.52 -10.73
C ARG A 116 33.31 4.34 -11.10
N PRO A 117 33.85 3.12 -11.34
CA PRO A 117 33.06 1.96 -11.74
C PRO A 117 32.12 1.45 -10.63
N ILE A 118 30.97 0.91 -11.02
CA ILE A 118 29.86 0.49 -10.16
C ILE A 118 29.94 -1.02 -9.88
N PRO A 119 29.87 -1.49 -8.61
CA PRO A 119 29.53 -2.88 -8.30
C PRO A 119 28.00 -3.08 -8.36
N PRO A 120 27.52 -4.27 -8.79
CA PRO A 120 26.09 -4.55 -8.88
C PRO A 120 25.41 -4.53 -7.50
N SER A 121 24.22 -3.93 -7.42
CA SER A 121 23.37 -3.99 -6.23
C SER A 121 22.68 -5.35 -6.12
N ASP A 122 22.78 -5.97 -4.95
CA ASP A 122 22.24 -7.29 -4.62
C ASP A 122 20.69 -7.29 -4.59
N PRO A 123 20.00 -8.05 -5.45
CA PRO A 123 18.54 -8.14 -5.47
C PRO A 123 18.07 -9.30 -4.59
N SER A 124 18.34 -9.26 -3.29
CA SER A 124 17.85 -10.32 -2.39
C SER A 124 17.32 -9.74 -1.08
N THR A 125 15.98 -9.75 -0.96
CA THR A 125 15.18 -10.04 0.26
C THR A 125 13.72 -9.64 0.05
N LEU A 126 12.92 -10.56 -0.51
CA LEU A 126 11.55 -10.82 -0.06
C LEU A 126 11.07 -12.09 -0.77
N ALA A 127 11.24 -13.24 -0.12
CA ALA A 127 10.65 -14.49 -0.56
C ALA A 127 9.14 -14.50 -0.25
N GLU A 128 8.39 -14.76 -1.32
CA GLU A 128 7.14 -15.51 -1.40
C GLU A 128 5.87 -14.96 -0.71
N ARG A 129 5.02 -14.34 -1.56
CA ARG A 129 3.63 -14.76 -1.81
C ARG A 129 3.12 -14.14 -3.12
N SER A 130 2.61 -15.00 -4.01
CA SER A 130 1.94 -14.74 -5.30
C SER A 130 2.74 -14.00 -6.38
N ASP A 131 2.69 -14.51 -7.62
CA ASP A 131 3.12 -13.80 -8.83
C ASP A 131 2.53 -12.39 -8.93
N LEU A 132 1.38 -12.16 -8.28
CA LEU A 132 0.79 -10.84 -8.11
C LEU A 132 1.73 -9.86 -7.40
N VAL A 133 2.35 -10.21 -6.28
CA VAL A 133 3.27 -9.29 -5.57
C VAL A 133 4.51 -8.99 -6.43
N ARG A 134 5.03 -9.98 -7.15
CA ARG A 134 6.13 -9.80 -8.11
C ARG A 134 5.72 -8.89 -9.27
N ALA A 135 4.50 -9.02 -9.77
CA ALA A 135 3.98 -8.20 -10.84
C ALA A 135 3.68 -6.76 -10.37
N LEU A 136 3.16 -6.58 -9.14
CA LEU A 136 3.01 -5.27 -8.49
C LEU A 136 4.35 -4.57 -8.29
N LYS A 137 5.44 -5.33 -8.06
CA LYS A 137 6.81 -4.79 -8.02
C LYS A 137 7.29 -4.21 -9.36
N LYS A 138 6.61 -4.43 -10.48
CA LYS A 138 6.98 -3.84 -11.79
C LYS A 138 6.21 -2.55 -12.10
N LEU A 139 5.13 -2.27 -11.38
CA LEU A 139 4.30 -1.09 -11.62
C LEU A 139 4.94 0.19 -11.03
N PRO A 140 4.71 1.37 -11.63
CA PRO A 140 4.91 2.65 -10.93
C PRO A 140 4.15 2.70 -9.60
N THR A 141 4.74 3.27 -8.54
CA THR A 141 4.16 3.29 -7.18
C THR A 141 2.72 3.82 -7.12
N LYS A 142 2.38 4.85 -7.93
CA LYS A 142 1.02 5.41 -7.97
C LYS A 142 -0.01 4.47 -8.60
N GLN A 143 0.40 3.62 -9.54
CA GLN A 143 -0.45 2.60 -10.16
C GLN A 143 -0.62 1.41 -9.21
N ALA A 144 0.47 0.95 -8.59
CA ALA A 144 0.43 -0.07 -7.55
C ALA A 144 -0.47 0.34 -6.37
N ALA A 145 -0.38 1.58 -5.90
CA ALA A 145 -1.23 2.11 -4.84
C ALA A 145 -2.73 2.07 -5.19
N ALA A 146 -3.10 2.52 -6.41
CA ALA A 146 -4.49 2.46 -6.85
C ALA A 146 -5.01 1.02 -6.92
N LEU A 147 -4.20 0.08 -7.42
CA LEU A 147 -4.58 -1.32 -7.54
C LEU A 147 -4.68 -2.01 -6.17
N VAL A 148 -3.75 -1.75 -5.25
CA VAL A 148 -3.79 -2.27 -3.89
C VAL A 148 -5.03 -1.77 -3.15
N LEU A 149 -5.31 -0.47 -3.19
CA LEU A 149 -6.51 0.09 -2.57
C LEU A 149 -7.81 -0.50 -3.15
N ARG A 150 -7.86 -0.71 -4.46
CA ARG A 150 -9.04 -1.28 -5.11
C ARG A 150 -9.24 -2.75 -4.78
N HIS A 151 -8.19 -3.56 -4.87
CA HIS A 151 -8.32 -5.01 -4.88
C HIS A 151 -8.08 -5.66 -3.51
N PHE A 152 -7.28 -5.05 -2.64
CA PHE A 152 -7.02 -5.58 -1.29
C PHE A 152 -7.88 -4.90 -0.22
N HIS A 153 -8.31 -3.66 -0.45
CA HIS A 153 -9.11 -2.89 0.52
C HIS A 153 -10.51 -2.54 0.02
N GLY A 154 -10.86 -2.91 -1.22
CA GLY A 154 -12.22 -2.75 -1.75
C GLY A 154 -12.64 -1.33 -2.10
N TYR A 155 -11.74 -0.34 -2.11
CA TYR A 155 -12.14 1.07 -2.27
C TYR A 155 -12.70 1.37 -3.67
N SER A 156 -13.74 2.21 -3.70
CA SER A 156 -14.28 2.81 -4.92
C SER A 156 -13.25 3.78 -5.54
N ASN A 157 -13.43 4.12 -6.82
CA ASN A 157 -12.52 5.08 -7.47
C ASN A 157 -12.53 6.44 -6.76
N ARG A 158 -13.70 6.87 -6.28
CA ARG A 158 -13.89 8.13 -5.54
C ARG A 158 -13.12 8.14 -4.22
N GLU A 159 -13.15 7.05 -3.47
CA GLU A 159 -12.39 6.92 -2.22
C GLU A 159 -10.88 6.89 -2.49
N ILE A 160 -10.44 6.18 -3.53
CA ILE A 160 -9.04 6.18 -3.97
C ILE A 160 -8.61 7.59 -4.41
N ALA A 161 -9.45 8.32 -5.13
CA ALA A 161 -9.20 9.69 -5.57
C ALA A 161 -8.99 10.62 -4.37
N ALA A 162 -9.86 10.52 -3.35
CA ALA A 162 -9.75 11.26 -2.11
C ALA A 162 -8.50 10.88 -1.29
N ALA A 163 -8.11 9.61 -1.30
CA ALA A 163 -6.89 9.12 -0.64
C ALA A 163 -5.62 9.62 -1.33
N LEU A 164 -5.58 9.52 -2.66
CA LEU A 164 -4.39 9.85 -3.45
C LEU A 164 -4.30 11.34 -3.84
N GLY A 165 -5.32 12.14 -3.53
CA GLY A 165 -5.36 13.58 -3.85
C GLY A 165 -5.37 13.86 -5.36
N VAL A 166 -6.11 13.05 -6.13
CA VAL A 166 -6.15 13.13 -7.61
C VAL A 166 -7.60 13.03 -8.12
N PRO A 167 -7.90 13.48 -9.35
CA PRO A 167 -9.24 13.30 -9.93
C PRO A 167 -9.63 11.84 -10.10
N ASP A 168 -10.94 11.54 -10.01
CA ASP A 168 -11.49 10.19 -10.20
C ASP A 168 -11.07 9.56 -11.54
N GLN A 169 -11.10 10.36 -12.62
CA GLN A 169 -10.63 9.95 -13.94
C GLN A 169 -9.15 9.54 -13.94
N THR A 170 -8.32 10.15 -13.09
CA THR A 170 -6.90 9.78 -12.93
C THR A 170 -6.75 8.45 -12.22
N VAL A 171 -7.66 8.10 -11.31
CA VAL A 171 -7.70 6.76 -10.70
C VAL A 171 -8.06 5.72 -11.74
N ALA A 172 -9.12 5.96 -12.52
CA ALA A 172 -9.56 5.05 -13.57
C ALA A 172 -8.43 4.76 -14.59
N SER A 173 -7.72 5.80 -15.04
CA SER A 173 -6.60 5.64 -15.98
C SER A 173 -5.41 4.90 -15.36
N ARG A 174 -5.09 5.14 -14.08
CA ARG A 174 -4.04 4.39 -13.37
C ARG A 174 -4.38 2.92 -13.21
N LEU A 175 -5.63 2.60 -12.89
CA LEU A 175 -6.11 1.22 -12.78
C LEU A 175 -6.06 0.51 -14.15
N ALA A 176 -6.47 1.19 -15.22
CA ALA A 176 -6.40 0.63 -16.57
C ALA A 176 -4.94 0.35 -16.99
N ALA A 177 -4.04 1.32 -16.80
CA ALA A 177 -2.61 1.15 -17.11
C ALA A 177 -1.97 0.04 -16.28
N ALA A 178 -2.31 -0.05 -14.99
CA ALA A 178 -1.83 -1.11 -14.11
C ALA A 178 -2.27 -2.50 -14.61
N ARG A 179 -3.55 -2.67 -14.99
CA ARG A 179 -4.07 -3.93 -15.53
C ARG A 179 -3.37 -4.33 -16.82
N GLN A 180 -3.21 -3.41 -17.77
CA GLN A 180 -2.50 -3.68 -19.02
C GLN A 180 -1.07 -4.16 -18.78
N GLN A 181 -0.35 -3.52 -17.86
CA GLN A 181 1.03 -3.89 -17.56
C GLN A 181 1.12 -5.23 -16.80
N LEU A 182 0.17 -5.54 -15.92
CA LEU A 182 0.09 -6.84 -15.26
C LEU A 182 -0.20 -7.96 -16.26
N GLN A 183 -1.15 -7.74 -17.18
CA GLN A 183 -1.50 -8.71 -18.22
C GLN A 183 -0.29 -9.04 -19.10
N ALA A 184 0.44 -8.02 -19.58
CA ALA A 184 1.68 -8.22 -20.34
C ALA A 184 2.82 -8.92 -19.57
N THR A 185 2.75 -8.94 -18.24
CA THR A 185 3.75 -9.59 -17.37
C THR A 185 3.37 -11.03 -17.04
N LEU A 186 2.08 -11.33 -16.94
CA LEU A 186 1.54 -12.66 -16.59
C LEU A 186 1.33 -13.55 -17.82
N ASP A 187 1.15 -12.97 -19.01
CA ASP A 187 1.04 -13.70 -20.28
C ASP A 187 2.41 -14.13 -20.84
N LYS A 188 3.49 -14.05 -20.05
CA LYS A 188 4.86 -14.47 -20.37
C LYS A 188 5.36 -15.53 -19.40
#